data_AF-A0A950T5Z7-F1
#
_entry.id   AF-A0A950T5Z7-F1
#
_cell.length_a   1.000
_cell.length_b   1.000
_cell.length_c   1.000
_cell.angle_alpha   90.00
_cell.angle_beta   90.00
_cell.angle_gamma   90.00
#
_symmetry.space_group_name_H-M   'P 1'
#
loop_
_entity.id
_entity.type
_entity.pdbx_description
1 polymer ?
#
loop_
_entity_poly.entity_id
_entity_poly.type
_entity_poly.pdbx_seq_one_letter_code
_entity_poly.pdbx_strand_id
1 'polypeptide(L)'
;SELKNLVSVKDDICDESLWEGLYQKLRPYVRRFVYSHKFSLIKGQETDIIEDLLQDAVMHVFKYAKRAREGCVAAIDSIERFGYITALNVCRDWWRKERYRLDSISLDDGMPEDMLRQAEVLNPEEVAINQVYQEWLFMKAAKDIAQLPQKTRRALLIELAERAFFDNEPTSLQKAFLCQGIQLADYKGLKPVDLKLRARHNSLASHAFNRVKTFSYC
;
A
#
# COMPACT_ATOMS: atom_id res chain seq x y z
N SER A 1 14.65 -39.33 12.24
CA SER A 1 15.40 -38.15 12.72
C SER A 1 14.94 -36.90 11.98
N GLU A 2 13.62 -36.63 12.01
CA GLU A 2 12.93 -35.66 11.13
C GLU A 2 12.16 -34.60 11.94
N LEU A 3 12.77 -34.10 13.03
CA LEU A 3 12.18 -33.06 13.89
C LEU A 3 13.15 -31.88 14.06
N LYS A 4 13.75 -31.41 12.97
CA LYS A 4 14.66 -30.24 13.01
C LYS A 4 14.33 -29.08 12.06
N ASN A 5 13.27 -29.16 11.25
CA ASN A 5 12.94 -28.08 10.31
C ASN A 5 11.67 -27.28 10.64
N LEU A 6 11.11 -27.45 11.85
CA LEU A 6 10.28 -26.40 12.45
C LEU A 6 11.23 -25.39 13.09
N VAL A 7 11.97 -24.64 12.26
CA VAL A 7 12.66 -23.44 12.72
C VAL A 7 11.55 -22.53 13.23
N SER A 8 11.52 -22.41 14.55
CA SER A 8 10.67 -21.51 15.30
C SER A 8 10.86 -20.09 14.77
N VAL A 9 9.92 -19.62 13.95
CA VAL A 9 9.82 -18.22 13.48
C VAL A 9 9.66 -17.22 14.66
N LYS A 10 9.69 -17.69 15.91
CA LYS A 10 9.56 -16.86 17.11
C LYS A 10 10.82 -16.05 17.46
N ASP A 11 12.01 -16.41 16.97
CA ASP A 11 13.28 -15.74 17.37
C ASP A 11 14.01 -14.94 16.25
N ASP A 12 13.47 -14.86 15.03
CA ASP A 12 14.26 -14.48 13.83
C ASP A 12 14.22 -12.98 13.45
N ILE A 13 13.31 -12.18 14.00
CA ILE A 13 13.16 -10.74 13.60
C ILE A 13 14.34 -9.88 14.07
N CYS A 14 15.10 -10.32 15.07
CA CYS A 14 16.29 -9.62 15.56
C CYS A 14 17.57 -10.03 14.81
N ASP A 15 17.50 -11.00 13.89
CA ASP A 15 18.66 -11.44 13.11
C ASP A 15 18.93 -10.45 11.97
N GLU A 16 20.03 -9.71 12.07
CA GLU A 16 20.47 -8.77 11.03
C GLU A 16 20.76 -9.50 9.71
N SER A 17 21.20 -10.76 9.76
CA SER A 17 21.53 -11.55 8.56
C SER A 17 20.29 -11.93 7.74
N LEU A 18 19.14 -12.09 8.38
CA LEU A 18 17.86 -12.29 7.72
C LEU A 18 17.48 -11.07 6.88
N TRP A 19 17.60 -9.86 7.45
CA TRP A 19 17.23 -8.61 6.79
C TRP A 19 18.21 -8.27 5.67
N GLU A 20 19.50 -8.48 5.87
CA GLU A 20 20.51 -8.35 4.82
C GLU A 20 20.23 -9.34 3.68
N GLY A 21 19.93 -10.60 4.01
CA GLY A 21 19.55 -11.62 3.02
C GLY A 21 18.32 -11.23 2.21
N LEU A 22 17.29 -10.67 2.87
CA LEU A 22 16.11 -10.14 2.21
C LEU A 22 16.47 -8.96 1.30
N TYR A 23 17.28 -8.02 1.78
CA TYR A 23 17.73 -6.84 1.02
C TYR A 23 18.40 -7.26 -0.30
N GLN A 24 19.35 -8.19 -0.22
CA GLN A 24 20.04 -8.73 -1.40
C GLN A 24 19.09 -9.44 -2.37
N LYS A 25 18.08 -10.15 -1.84
CA LYS A 25 17.08 -10.86 -2.65
C LYS A 25 16.11 -9.92 -3.38
N LEU A 26 15.75 -8.78 -2.78
CA LEU A 26 14.82 -7.82 -3.37
C LEU A 26 15.49 -6.88 -4.38
N ARG A 27 16.79 -6.58 -4.18
CA ARG A 27 17.54 -5.60 -4.98
C ARG A 27 17.45 -5.80 -6.50
N PRO A 28 17.62 -7.02 -7.06
CA PRO A 28 17.49 -7.23 -8.50
C PRO A 28 16.09 -6.88 -9.04
N TYR A 29 15.04 -7.07 -8.25
CA TYR A 29 13.65 -6.86 -8.66
C TYR A 29 13.32 -5.38 -8.71
N VAL A 30 13.67 -4.65 -7.65
CA VAL A 30 13.51 -3.18 -7.61
C VAL A 30 14.35 -2.54 -8.71
N ARG A 31 15.58 -3.01 -8.89
CA ARG A 31 16.46 -2.56 -9.98
C ARG A 31 15.82 -2.77 -11.35
N ARG A 32 15.29 -3.96 -11.63
CA ARG A 32 14.61 -4.27 -12.89
C ARG A 32 13.37 -3.39 -13.08
N PHE A 33 12.61 -3.14 -12.02
CA PHE A 33 11.45 -2.25 -12.05
C PHE A 33 11.86 -0.82 -12.46
N VAL A 34 12.86 -0.24 -11.79
CA VAL A 34 13.33 1.11 -12.07
C VAL A 34 13.86 1.25 -13.51
N TYR A 35 14.66 0.29 -13.99
CA TYR A 35 15.19 0.37 -15.35
C TYR A 35 14.15 0.09 -16.45
N SER A 36 13.12 -0.72 -16.17
CA SER A 36 12.08 -1.04 -17.17
C SER A 36 11.13 0.12 -17.46
N HIS A 37 10.94 1.04 -16.52
CA HIS A 37 10.00 2.15 -16.66
C HIS A 37 10.63 3.44 -17.25
N LYS A 38 11.87 3.35 -17.78
CA LYS A 38 12.60 4.39 -18.55
C LYS A 38 12.25 5.83 -18.15
N PHE A 39 12.56 6.18 -16.92
CA PHE A 39 12.33 7.52 -16.36
C PHE A 39 13.15 8.58 -17.11
N SER A 40 12.49 9.45 -17.87
CA SER A 40 13.16 10.60 -18.53
C SER A 40 13.69 11.64 -17.53
N LEU A 41 13.12 11.69 -16.31
CA LEU A 41 13.49 12.68 -15.27
C LEU A 41 14.62 12.24 -14.34
N ILE A 42 15.13 11.01 -14.47
CA ILE A 42 15.96 10.36 -13.43
C ILE A 42 17.22 9.74 -14.06
N LYS A 43 17.84 10.40 -15.02
CA LYS A 43 19.18 9.98 -15.44
C LYS A 43 20.18 10.43 -14.39
N GLY A 44 20.79 9.48 -13.69
CA GLY A 44 21.83 9.71 -12.67
C GLY A 44 21.37 9.60 -11.22
N GLN A 45 20.09 9.33 -10.93
CA GLN A 45 19.56 9.09 -9.57
C GLN A 45 18.93 7.70 -9.41
N GLU A 46 19.11 6.82 -10.39
CA GLU A 46 18.49 5.50 -10.40
C GLU A 46 18.94 4.67 -9.19
N THR A 47 20.21 4.75 -8.82
CA THR A 47 20.77 4.04 -7.67
C THR A 47 20.09 4.49 -6.37
N ASP A 48 19.97 5.79 -6.14
CA ASP A 48 19.37 6.33 -4.91
C ASP A 48 17.90 5.91 -4.79
N ILE A 49 17.15 5.94 -5.89
CA ILE A 49 15.76 5.47 -5.92
C ILE A 49 15.66 3.98 -5.65
N ILE A 50 16.56 3.18 -6.21
CA ILE A 50 16.59 1.74 -5.95
C ILE A 50 16.80 1.49 -4.45
N GLU A 51 17.75 2.19 -3.81
CA GLU A 51 18.00 2.06 -2.37
C GLU A 51 16.81 2.55 -1.54
N ASP A 52 16.20 3.69 -1.87
CA ASP A 52 15.02 4.21 -1.18
C ASP A 52 13.85 3.22 -1.23
N LEU A 53 13.57 2.65 -2.41
CA LEU A 53 12.49 1.68 -2.60
C LEU A 53 12.76 0.36 -1.87
N LEU A 54 14.03 -0.09 -1.84
CA LEU A 54 14.42 -1.28 -1.09
C LEU A 54 14.29 -1.07 0.40
N GLN A 55 14.77 0.06 0.91
CA GLN A 55 14.68 0.41 2.32
C GLN A 55 13.21 0.50 2.75
N ASP A 56 12.36 1.18 1.97
CA ASP A 56 10.93 1.29 2.28
C ASP A 56 10.27 -0.10 2.29
N ALA A 57 10.57 -0.95 1.30
CA ALA A 57 10.06 -2.31 1.25
C ALA A 57 10.47 -3.15 2.47
N VAL A 58 11.76 -3.20 2.80
CA VAL A 58 12.26 -3.96 3.96
C VAL A 58 11.71 -3.41 5.26
N MET A 59 11.58 -2.09 5.40
CA MET A 59 10.96 -1.45 6.57
C MET A 59 9.49 -1.86 6.75
N HIS A 60 8.74 -1.95 5.66
CA HIS A 60 7.35 -2.43 5.67
C HIS A 60 7.26 -3.90 6.11
N VAL A 61 8.17 -4.76 5.63
CA VAL A 61 8.26 -6.16 6.07
C VAL A 61 8.59 -6.27 7.55
N PHE A 62 9.60 -5.53 8.01
CA PHE A 62 10.01 -5.51 9.41
C PHE A 62 8.87 -5.11 10.34
N LYS A 63 8.18 -3.99 10.02
CA LYS A 63 7.04 -3.51 10.81
C LYS A 63 5.91 -4.53 10.87
N TYR A 64 5.63 -5.22 9.77
CA TYR A 64 4.62 -6.28 9.76
C TYR A 64 5.06 -7.48 10.61
N ALA A 65 6.29 -7.97 10.40
CA ALA A 65 6.84 -9.10 11.13
C ALA A 65 6.84 -8.86 12.64
N LYS A 66 7.25 -7.67 13.09
CA LYS A 66 7.18 -7.26 14.50
C LYS A 66 5.76 -7.38 15.06
N ARG A 67 4.77 -6.86 14.34
CA ARG A 67 3.36 -6.93 14.75
C ARG A 67 2.81 -8.35 14.72
N ALA A 68 3.28 -9.20 13.80
CA ALA A 68 2.90 -10.60 13.73
C ALA A 68 3.41 -11.36 14.96
N ARG A 69 4.66 -11.08 15.38
CA ARG A 69 5.25 -11.62 16.62
C ARG A 69 4.46 -11.21 17.87
N GLU A 70 3.99 -9.96 17.89
CA GLU A 70 3.14 -9.43 18.95
C GLU A 70 1.69 -9.97 18.91
N GLY A 71 1.35 -10.84 17.93
CA GLY A 71 0.01 -11.41 17.78
C GLY A 71 -1.04 -10.42 17.30
N CYS A 72 -0.61 -9.23 16.82
CA CYS A 72 -1.52 -8.18 16.36
C CYS A 72 -2.02 -8.40 14.93
N VAL A 73 -1.34 -9.25 14.15
CA VAL A 73 -1.64 -9.57 12.75
C VAL A 73 -1.31 -11.05 12.48
N ALA A 74 -1.73 -11.56 11.32
CA ALA A 74 -1.43 -12.92 10.89
C ALA A 74 0.10 -13.16 10.82
N ALA A 75 0.52 -14.39 11.09
CA ALA A 75 1.91 -14.78 10.96
C ALA A 75 2.38 -14.69 9.50
N ILE A 76 3.66 -14.37 9.30
CA ILE A 76 4.27 -14.43 7.98
C ILE A 76 4.78 -15.86 7.77
N ASP A 77 4.23 -16.56 6.77
CA ASP A 77 4.68 -17.92 6.43
C ASP A 77 6.07 -17.93 5.77
N SER A 78 6.38 -16.90 4.98
CA SER A 78 7.69 -16.70 4.33
C SER A 78 8.01 -15.22 4.19
N ILE A 79 9.08 -14.79 4.89
CA ILE A 79 9.57 -13.40 4.86
C ILE A 79 10.03 -13.00 3.46
N GLU A 80 10.65 -13.93 2.72
CA GLU A 80 11.10 -13.69 1.36
C GLU A 80 9.93 -13.40 0.43
N ARG A 81 8.90 -14.25 0.47
CA ARG A 81 7.70 -14.09 -0.36
C ARG A 81 6.94 -12.81 -0.02
N PHE A 82 6.78 -12.55 1.27
CA PHE A 82 6.14 -11.33 1.74
C PHE A 82 6.95 -10.08 1.36
N GLY A 83 8.27 -10.16 1.40
CA GLY A 83 9.15 -9.07 0.98
C GLY A 83 9.07 -8.79 -0.52
N TYR A 84 8.98 -9.83 -1.36
CA TYR A 84 8.79 -9.65 -2.81
C TYR A 84 7.52 -8.88 -3.13
N ILE A 85 6.42 -9.30 -2.54
CA ILE A 85 5.12 -8.64 -2.68
C ILE A 85 5.20 -7.19 -2.20
N THR A 86 5.80 -6.98 -1.04
CA THR A 86 5.95 -5.65 -0.44
C THR A 86 6.77 -4.73 -1.36
N ALA A 87 7.89 -5.21 -1.88
CA ALA A 87 8.73 -4.46 -2.82
C ALA A 87 8.00 -4.08 -4.10
N LEU A 88 7.21 -5.00 -4.67
CA LEU A 88 6.40 -4.73 -5.86
C LEU A 88 5.34 -3.65 -5.58
N ASN A 89 4.67 -3.73 -4.44
CA ASN A 89 3.65 -2.74 -4.05
C ASN A 89 4.28 -1.35 -3.81
N VAL A 90 5.43 -1.29 -3.12
CA VAL A 90 6.20 -0.05 -2.93
C VAL A 90 6.60 0.55 -4.28
N CYS A 91 7.13 -0.25 -5.19
CA CYS A 91 7.48 0.18 -6.55
C CYS A 91 6.28 0.74 -7.31
N ARG A 92 5.13 0.04 -7.28
CA ARG A 92 3.88 0.47 -7.93
C ARG A 92 3.34 1.76 -7.33
N ASP A 93 3.33 1.88 -6.00
CA ASP A 93 2.86 3.06 -5.30
C ASP A 93 3.73 4.29 -5.60
N TRP A 94 5.04 4.08 -5.63
CA TRP A 94 5.99 5.10 -6.03
C TRP A 94 5.77 5.52 -7.50
N TRP A 95 5.60 4.56 -8.41
CA TRP A 95 5.29 4.85 -9.81
C TRP A 95 3.99 5.64 -9.99
N ARG A 96 2.93 5.28 -9.25
CA ARG A 96 1.67 6.05 -9.29
C ARG A 96 1.91 7.49 -8.86
N LYS A 97 2.64 7.73 -7.76
CA LYS A 97 2.96 9.08 -7.27
C LYS A 97 3.77 9.86 -8.30
N GLU A 98 4.75 9.21 -8.94
CA GLU A 98 5.61 9.87 -9.93
C GLU A 98 4.84 10.20 -11.20
N ARG A 99 3.98 9.30 -11.67
CA ARG A 99 3.06 9.56 -12.78
C ARG A 99 2.15 10.76 -12.49
N TYR A 100 1.57 10.87 -11.29
CA TYR A 100 0.75 12.03 -10.95
C TYR A 100 1.53 13.35 -10.93
N ARG A 101 2.82 13.33 -10.58
CA ARG A 101 3.70 14.51 -10.67
C ARG A 101 3.98 14.88 -12.13
N LEU A 102 4.22 13.88 -12.97
CA LEU A 102 4.44 14.04 -14.41
C LEU A 102 3.20 14.56 -15.13
N ASP A 103 2.01 14.01 -14.82
CA ASP A 103 0.72 14.43 -15.39
C ASP A 103 0.33 15.85 -14.93
N SER A 104 0.79 16.29 -13.75
CA SER A 104 0.65 17.68 -13.31
C SER A 104 1.57 18.65 -14.08
N ILE A 105 2.58 18.14 -14.78
CA ILE A 105 3.58 18.91 -15.54
C ILE A 105 3.34 18.77 -17.06
N SER A 106 2.60 17.73 -17.49
CA SER A 106 2.42 17.36 -18.90
C SER A 106 0.94 17.30 -19.23
N LEU A 107 0.38 18.42 -19.69
CA LEU A 107 -0.67 18.36 -20.70
C LEU A 107 0.03 17.95 -21.99
N ASP A 108 -0.41 16.84 -22.58
CA ASP A 108 0.00 16.31 -23.89
C ASP A 108 1.29 15.45 -23.88
N ASP A 109 1.12 14.13 -23.76
CA ASP A 109 1.51 13.18 -24.82
C ASP A 109 1.03 11.78 -24.40
N GLY A 110 0.18 11.16 -25.23
CA GLY A 110 -0.42 9.85 -24.94
C GLY A 110 0.48 8.71 -25.38
N MET A 111 0.67 7.68 -24.55
CA MET A 111 1.17 6.34 -24.95
C MET A 111 1.13 5.32 -23.77
N PRO A 112 1.17 3.99 -24.01
CA PRO A 112 0.00 3.12 -24.09
C PRO A 112 -0.16 2.16 -22.88
N GLU A 113 -1.42 1.80 -22.60
CA GLU A 113 -1.91 0.93 -21.53
C GLU A 113 -1.42 -0.53 -21.60
N ASP A 114 -0.77 -0.91 -22.70
CA ASP A 114 -0.44 -2.30 -23.04
C ASP A 114 0.82 -2.88 -22.36
N MET A 115 1.71 -2.06 -21.80
CA MET A 115 2.91 -2.58 -21.11
C MET A 115 2.63 -3.07 -19.67
N LEU A 116 1.45 -2.77 -19.12
CA LEU A 116 1.05 -3.21 -17.77
C LEU A 116 0.54 -4.66 -17.72
N ARG A 117 0.27 -5.29 -18.88
CA ARG A 117 -0.32 -6.64 -18.95
C ARG A 117 0.67 -7.79 -19.08
N GLN A 118 1.96 -7.52 -19.29
CA GLN A 118 2.96 -8.58 -19.48
C GLN A 118 3.64 -9.07 -18.19
N ALA A 119 3.27 -8.53 -17.02
CA ALA A 119 3.82 -8.98 -15.75
C ALA A 119 2.89 -9.99 -15.05
N GLU A 120 3.40 -11.22 -14.96
CA GLU A 120 3.19 -12.16 -13.86
C GLU A 120 1.87 -12.95 -13.85
N VAL A 121 1.99 -14.23 -14.23
CA VAL A 121 1.17 -15.30 -13.67
C VAL A 121 1.49 -15.37 -12.18
N LEU A 122 0.78 -14.58 -11.37
CA LEU A 122 0.88 -14.62 -9.92
C LEU A 122 0.37 -15.97 -9.43
N ASN A 123 1.13 -16.62 -8.56
CA ASN A 123 0.73 -17.88 -7.93
C ASN A 123 -0.58 -17.64 -7.12
N PRO A 124 -1.59 -18.52 -7.17
CA PRO A 124 -2.81 -18.39 -6.36
C PRO A 124 -2.55 -18.11 -4.86
N GLU A 125 -1.46 -18.64 -4.30
CA GLU A 125 -1.04 -18.38 -2.92
C GLU A 125 -0.52 -16.93 -2.73
N GLU A 126 0.10 -16.32 -3.73
CA GLU A 126 0.47 -14.89 -3.71
C GLU A 126 -0.78 -14.00 -3.74
N VAL A 127 -1.81 -14.39 -4.47
CA VAL A 127 -3.09 -13.67 -4.49
C VAL A 127 -3.73 -13.68 -3.10
N ALA A 128 -3.72 -14.84 -2.42
CA ALA A 128 -4.25 -14.97 -1.07
C ALA A 128 -3.47 -14.12 -0.04
N ILE A 129 -2.14 -14.14 -0.07
CA ILE A 129 -1.30 -13.34 0.84
C ILE A 129 -1.47 -11.84 0.56
N ASN A 130 -1.58 -11.44 -0.71
CA ASN A 130 -1.89 -10.07 -1.11
C ASN A 130 -3.23 -9.60 -0.56
N GLN A 131 -4.25 -10.44 -0.62
CA GLN A 131 -5.57 -10.14 -0.05
C GLN A 131 -5.49 -9.96 1.46
N VAL A 132 -4.77 -10.83 2.18
CA VAL A 132 -4.59 -10.70 3.65
C VAL A 132 -3.83 -9.42 4.01
N TYR A 133 -2.78 -9.05 3.26
CA TYR A 133 -2.04 -7.81 3.50
C TYR A 133 -2.90 -6.57 3.22
N GLN A 134 -3.66 -6.56 2.12
CA GLN A 134 -4.58 -5.49 1.78
C GLN A 134 -5.70 -5.35 2.82
N GLU A 135 -6.27 -6.46 3.26
CA GLU A 135 -7.27 -6.50 4.34
C GLU A 135 -6.72 -5.88 5.62
N TRP A 136 -5.51 -6.25 6.04
CA TRP A 136 -4.86 -5.63 7.18
C TRP A 136 -4.64 -4.13 7.00
N LEU A 137 -4.16 -3.70 5.84
CA LEU A 137 -3.90 -2.29 5.56
C LEU A 137 -5.20 -1.48 5.65
N PHE A 138 -6.28 -2.02 5.08
CA PHE A 138 -7.60 -1.42 5.17
C PHE A 138 -8.13 -1.40 6.60
N MET A 139 -7.91 -2.44 7.39
CA MET A 139 -8.27 -2.48 8.81
C MET A 139 -7.53 -1.40 9.62
N LYS A 140 -6.22 -1.24 9.41
CA LYS A 140 -5.43 -0.17 10.06
C LYS A 140 -5.97 1.20 9.65
N ALA A 141 -6.10 1.44 8.34
CA ALA A 141 -6.59 2.72 7.81
C ALA A 141 -8.00 3.05 8.31
N ALA A 142 -8.92 2.08 8.32
CA ALA A 142 -10.29 2.28 8.81
C ALA A 142 -10.29 2.68 10.29
N LYS A 143 -9.47 2.03 11.13
CA LYS A 143 -9.32 2.37 12.55
C LYS A 143 -8.78 3.80 12.74
N ASP A 144 -7.73 4.16 11.99
CA ASP A 144 -7.13 5.50 12.08
C ASP A 144 -8.13 6.58 11.62
N ILE A 145 -8.87 6.32 10.55
CA ILE A 145 -9.90 7.22 10.02
C ILE A 145 -11.07 7.37 11.00
N ALA A 146 -11.47 6.29 11.68
CA ALA A 146 -12.54 6.33 12.68
C ALA A 146 -12.24 7.31 13.82
N GLN A 147 -10.96 7.50 14.16
CA GLN A 147 -10.49 8.41 15.22
C GLN A 147 -10.37 9.87 14.77
N LEU A 148 -10.48 10.17 13.47
CA LEU A 148 -10.40 11.54 12.98
C LEU A 148 -11.59 12.39 13.47
N PRO A 149 -11.39 13.72 13.65
CA PRO A 149 -12.49 14.64 13.97
C PRO A 149 -13.62 14.54 12.96
N GLN A 150 -14.87 14.60 13.42
CA GLN A 150 -16.07 14.29 12.64
C GLN A 150 -16.11 14.95 11.26
N LYS A 151 -15.75 16.24 11.16
CA LYS A 151 -15.75 16.99 9.89
C LYS A 151 -14.73 16.45 8.90
N THR A 152 -13.52 16.14 9.37
CA THR A 152 -12.40 15.61 8.59
C THR A 152 -12.66 14.17 8.18
N ARG A 153 -13.14 13.34 9.12
CA ARG A 153 -13.56 11.96 8.88
C ARG A 153 -14.64 11.89 7.81
N ARG A 154 -15.70 12.70 7.94
CA ARG A 154 -16.80 12.75 6.96
C ARG A 154 -16.33 13.14 5.57
N ALA A 155 -15.47 14.15 5.45
CA ALA A 155 -14.94 14.57 4.15
C ALA A 155 -14.18 13.43 3.46
N LEU A 156 -13.34 12.72 4.22
CA LEU A 156 -12.57 11.59 3.72
C LEU A 156 -13.46 10.40 3.32
N LEU A 157 -14.46 10.06 4.14
CA LEU A 157 -15.38 8.96 3.85
C LEU A 157 -16.21 9.21 2.59
N ILE A 158 -16.60 10.46 2.31
CA ILE A 158 -17.26 10.82 1.05
C ILE A 158 -16.31 10.60 -0.13
N GLU A 159 -15.06 11.08 -0.06
CA GLU A 159 -14.09 10.86 -1.14
C GLU A 159 -13.75 9.38 -1.38
N LEU A 160 -13.76 8.57 -0.31
CA LEU A 160 -13.60 7.12 -0.41
C LEU A 160 -14.84 6.44 -1.00
N ALA A 161 -16.05 6.81 -0.55
CA ALA A 161 -17.29 6.26 -1.05
C ALA A 161 -17.52 6.57 -2.54
N GLU A 162 -17.13 7.75 -3.02
CA GLU A 162 -17.22 8.10 -4.45
C GLU A 162 -16.32 7.23 -5.34
N ARG A 163 -15.21 6.71 -4.79
CA ARG A 163 -14.27 5.85 -5.52
C ARG A 163 -14.50 4.37 -5.24
N ALA A 164 -15.34 4.03 -4.26
CA ALA A 164 -15.61 2.67 -3.87
C ALA A 164 -16.68 2.06 -4.80
N PHE A 165 -16.45 0.81 -5.17
CA PHE A 165 -17.43 0.01 -5.90
C PHE A 165 -18.30 -0.75 -4.90
N PHE A 166 -19.62 -0.59 -4.99
CA PHE A 166 -20.59 -1.22 -4.09
C PHE A 166 -21.37 -2.26 -4.88
N ASP A 167 -20.97 -3.52 -4.74
CA ASP A 167 -21.65 -4.68 -5.33
C ASP A 167 -22.34 -5.49 -4.23
N ASN A 168 -22.93 -6.64 -4.60
CA ASN A 168 -23.64 -7.50 -3.64
C ASN A 168 -22.74 -8.05 -2.53
N GLU A 169 -21.44 -8.23 -2.79
CA GLU A 169 -20.46 -8.60 -1.76
C GLU A 169 -19.57 -7.42 -1.37
N PRO A 170 -19.43 -7.13 -0.06
CA PRO A 170 -18.59 -6.03 0.38
C PRO A 170 -17.11 -6.32 0.12
N THR A 171 -16.42 -5.36 -0.50
CA THR A 171 -14.97 -5.40 -0.70
C THR A 171 -14.20 -5.42 0.63
N SER A 172 -12.93 -5.85 0.62
CA SER A 172 -12.07 -5.84 1.81
C SER A 172 -11.98 -4.46 2.48
N LEU A 173 -12.01 -3.38 1.70
CA LEU A 173 -12.09 -2.00 2.20
C LEU A 173 -13.43 -1.75 2.93
N GLN A 174 -14.54 -2.15 2.34
CA GLN A 174 -15.87 -1.97 2.94
C GLN A 174 -16.02 -2.80 4.22
N LYS A 175 -15.56 -4.05 4.22
CA LYS A 175 -15.51 -4.90 5.42
C LYS A 175 -14.72 -4.22 6.53
N ALA A 176 -13.58 -3.61 6.21
CA ALA A 176 -12.76 -2.93 7.20
C ALA A 176 -13.46 -1.74 7.87
N PHE A 177 -14.19 -0.92 7.11
CA PHE A 177 -14.99 0.17 7.68
C PHE A 177 -16.21 -0.34 8.46
N LEU A 178 -16.86 -1.42 8.01
CA LEU A 178 -17.96 -2.04 8.74
C LEU A 178 -17.52 -2.55 10.11
N CYS A 179 -16.31 -3.11 10.24
CA CYS A 179 -15.74 -3.48 11.53
C CYS A 179 -15.54 -2.28 12.49
N GLN A 180 -15.47 -1.06 11.97
CA GLN A 180 -15.43 0.18 12.77
C GLN A 180 -16.83 0.80 12.99
N GLY A 181 -17.90 0.09 12.61
CA GLY A 181 -19.27 0.60 12.66
C GLY A 181 -19.56 1.69 11.63
N ILE A 182 -18.77 1.77 10.55
CA ILE A 182 -18.91 2.78 9.49
C ILE A 182 -19.41 2.10 8.22
N GLN A 183 -20.62 2.44 7.80
CA GLN A 183 -21.16 2.00 6.52
C GLN A 183 -20.78 2.99 5.42
N LEU A 184 -19.78 2.65 4.60
CA LEU A 184 -19.26 3.52 3.53
C LEU A 184 -20.35 3.95 2.53
N ALA A 185 -21.36 3.12 2.29
CA ALA A 185 -22.46 3.41 1.37
C ALA A 185 -23.25 4.67 1.77
N ASP A 186 -23.36 4.95 3.07
CA ASP A 186 -24.06 6.12 3.60
C ASP A 186 -23.43 7.45 3.18
N TYR A 187 -22.17 7.40 2.71
CA TYR A 187 -21.41 8.58 2.30
C TYR A 187 -21.40 8.80 0.78
N LYS A 188 -21.97 7.88 0.00
CA LYS A 188 -22.04 7.97 -1.47
C LYS A 188 -23.05 9.06 -1.88
N GLY A 189 -22.70 9.86 -2.88
CA GLY A 189 -23.56 10.93 -3.38
C GLY A 189 -23.68 12.14 -2.45
N LEU A 190 -22.96 12.17 -1.33
CA LEU A 190 -22.95 13.31 -0.40
C LEU A 190 -21.93 14.39 -0.78
N LYS A 191 -21.28 14.26 -1.94
CA LYS A 191 -20.29 15.23 -2.40
C LYS A 191 -20.98 16.58 -2.69
N PRO A 192 -20.48 17.70 -2.15
CA PRO A 192 -21.11 18.99 -2.38
C PRO A 192 -21.10 19.38 -3.87
N VAL A 193 -22.27 19.79 -4.36
CA VAL A 193 -22.46 20.25 -5.75
C VAL A 193 -22.01 21.70 -5.93
N ASP A 194 -22.23 22.55 -4.91
CA ASP A 194 -21.77 23.95 -4.90
C ASP A 194 -20.24 24.03 -4.92
N LEU A 195 -19.70 24.83 -5.84
CA LEU A 195 -18.29 25.08 -6.04
C LEU A 195 -17.57 25.51 -4.75
N LYS A 196 -18.17 26.41 -3.95
CA LYS A 196 -17.53 26.90 -2.72
C LYS A 196 -17.46 25.83 -1.64
N LEU A 197 -18.54 25.08 -1.46
CA LEU A 197 -18.59 23.97 -0.52
C LEU A 197 -17.70 22.81 -0.97
N ARG A 198 -17.58 22.57 -2.27
CA ARG A 198 -16.69 21.56 -2.86
C ARG A 198 -15.22 21.90 -2.66
N ALA A 199 -14.81 23.16 -2.84
CA ALA A 199 -13.44 23.58 -2.57
C ALA A 199 -13.06 23.37 -1.09
N ARG A 200 -13.95 23.75 -0.17
CA ARG A 200 -13.77 23.52 1.27
C ARG A 200 -13.71 22.03 1.61
N HIS A 201 -14.57 21.22 1.00
CA HIS A 201 -14.58 19.78 1.16
C HIS A 201 -13.27 19.13 0.70
N ASN A 202 -12.79 19.48 -0.50
CA ASN A 202 -11.54 18.97 -1.04
C ASN A 202 -10.35 19.31 -0.14
N SER A 203 -10.28 20.54 0.38
CA SER A 203 -9.24 20.94 1.34
C SER A 203 -9.27 20.05 2.60
N LEU A 204 -10.45 19.83 3.19
CA LEU A 204 -10.61 18.96 4.35
C LEU A 204 -10.22 17.51 4.06
N ALA A 205 -10.58 16.98 2.89
CA ALA A 205 -10.24 15.62 2.48
C ALA A 205 -8.73 15.47 2.25
N SER A 206 -8.08 16.41 1.57
CA SER A 206 -6.61 16.40 1.37
C SER A 206 -5.86 16.44 2.71
N HIS A 207 -6.30 17.27 3.65
CA HIS A 207 -5.74 17.27 5.01
C HIS A 207 -5.97 15.93 5.73
N ALA A 208 -7.15 15.32 5.56
CA ALA A 208 -7.44 14.00 6.13
C ALA A 208 -6.52 12.92 5.55
N PHE A 209 -6.35 12.87 4.23
CA PHE A 209 -5.45 11.95 3.54
C PHE A 209 -4.01 12.09 4.01
N ASN A 210 -3.51 13.33 4.15
CA ASN A 210 -2.15 13.57 4.63
C ASN A 210 -1.96 13.07 6.07
N ARG A 211 -2.97 13.20 6.93
CA ARG A 211 -2.91 12.65 8.31
C ARG A 211 -2.91 11.12 8.34
N VAL A 212 -3.75 10.48 7.53
CA VAL A 212 -3.75 9.01 7.40
C VAL A 212 -2.42 8.51 6.86
N LYS A 213 -1.83 9.23 5.90
CA LYS A 213 -0.49 8.94 5.37
C LYS A 213 0.57 8.99 6.47
N THR A 214 0.56 10.02 7.34
CA THR A 214 1.50 10.07 8.47
C THR A 214 1.33 8.90 9.46
N PHE A 215 0.10 8.41 9.67
CA PHE A 215 -0.12 7.22 10.53
C PHE A 215 0.32 5.90 9.89
N SER A 216 0.47 5.83 8.56
CA SER A 216 0.98 4.63 7.89
C SER A 216 2.50 4.48 8.01
N TYR A 217 3.24 5.57 8.22
CA TYR A 217 4.70 5.57 8.39
C TYR A 217 5.17 5.43 9.85
N CYS A 218 4.27 5.48 10.83
CA CYS A 218 4.51 5.10 12.22
C CYS A 218 4.09 3.64 12.47
#